data_AF-A0A2U1MHK0-F1
#
_entry.id   AF-A0A2U1MHK0-F1
#
_cell.length_a   1.000
_cell.length_b   1.000
_cell.length_c   1.000
_cell.angle_alpha   90.00
_cell.angle_beta   90.00
_cell.angle_gamma   90.00
#
_symmetry.space_group_name_H-M   'P 1'
#
loop_
_entity.id
_entity.type
_entity.pdbx_description
1 polymer ?
#
loop_
_entity_poly.entity_id
_entity_poly.type
_entity_poly.pdbx_seq_one_letter_code
_entity_poly.pdbx_strand_id
1 'polypeptide(L)'
;MENKMPDLNLNLKLHDENVHGYLSLLRNLLLASFMLLLFSDIFCGCVIRYKLVKPEIISWSPRIIVFHNVLCIELKYLRSDQLVEYVSSGMVLGLGTGSTAAFVVYKIGQLLASGQLTNIIGVPTSKRTQEQAAALGITLSILGDHPKLDLAIDGANEVDPNLNLVKGRGGALLREKMVEAASNKCVVVVDDSKLVIGLGGSGLAMPVQVVQFCWK
;
A
#
# COMPACT_ATOMS: atom_id res chain seq x y z
N MET A 1 -4.95 -17.54 57.24
CA MET A 1 -5.09 -16.08 57.48
C MET A 1 -4.98 -15.40 56.13
N GLU A 2 -6.12 -15.27 55.45
CA GLU A 2 -6.25 -14.57 54.18
C GLU A 2 -6.30 -13.06 54.44
N ASN A 3 -5.39 -12.31 53.81
CA ASN A 3 -5.43 -10.85 53.82
C ASN A 3 -6.35 -10.35 52.70
N LYS A 4 -7.53 -9.85 53.08
CA LYS A 4 -8.45 -9.11 52.21
C LYS A 4 -7.90 -7.68 51.95
N MET A 5 -7.82 -7.27 50.69
CA MET A 5 -7.66 -5.87 50.28
C MET A 5 -8.97 -5.10 50.54
N PRO A 6 -8.93 -3.81 50.92
CA PRO A 6 -10.12 -2.99 51.07
C PRO A 6 -10.61 -2.42 49.72
N ASP A 7 -11.94 -2.45 49.54
CA ASP A 7 -12.66 -1.84 48.43
C ASP A 7 -12.55 -0.30 48.48
N LEU A 8 -12.09 0.30 47.37
CA LEU A 8 -12.17 1.74 47.11
C LEU A 8 -13.13 1.99 45.95
N ASN A 9 -14.40 2.15 46.29
CA ASN A 9 -15.41 2.71 45.39
C ASN A 9 -15.14 4.22 45.21
N LEU A 10 -14.57 4.62 44.08
CA LEU A 10 -14.50 6.02 43.66
C LEU A 10 -15.58 6.28 42.60
N ASN A 11 -16.71 6.84 43.04
CA ASN A 11 -17.72 7.42 42.17
C ASN A 11 -17.17 8.72 41.54
N LEU A 12 -16.68 8.65 40.31
CA LEU A 12 -16.35 9.82 39.49
C LEU A 12 -17.54 10.16 38.58
N LYS A 13 -18.35 11.14 39.00
CA LYS A 13 -19.26 11.87 38.11
C LYS A 13 -18.42 12.72 37.17
N LEU A 14 -18.38 12.37 35.89
CA LEU A 14 -17.83 13.21 34.84
C LEU A 14 -18.94 14.16 34.34
N HIS A 15 -18.69 15.47 34.44
CA HIS A 15 -19.52 16.50 33.80
C HIS A 15 -19.15 16.64 32.31
N ASP A 16 -20.19 16.75 31.48
CA ASP A 16 -20.27 16.27 30.10
C ASP A 16 -19.89 17.31 29.01
N GLU A 17 -19.04 18.31 29.29
CA GLU A 17 -18.74 19.38 28.30
C GLU A 17 -17.28 19.44 27.82
N ASN A 18 -16.34 18.72 28.45
CA ASN A 18 -14.92 18.73 28.06
C ASN A 18 -14.46 17.47 27.29
N VAL A 19 -15.33 16.47 27.13
CA VAL A 19 -14.97 15.18 26.50
C VAL A 19 -14.80 15.34 24.98
N HIS A 20 -15.61 16.17 24.32
CA HIS A 20 -15.51 16.43 22.88
C HIS A 20 -14.22 17.17 22.49
N GLY A 21 -13.79 18.13 23.31
CA GLY A 21 -12.52 18.84 23.11
C GLY A 21 -11.31 17.91 23.26
N TYR A 22 -11.32 17.06 24.29
CA TYR A 22 -10.26 16.07 24.51
C TYR A 22 -10.20 14.98 23.44
N LEU A 23 -11.35 14.50 22.96
CA LEU A 23 -11.41 13.53 21.85
C LEU A 23 -10.92 14.14 20.54
N SER A 24 -11.26 15.40 20.25
CA SER A 24 -10.74 16.16 19.11
C SER A 24 -9.22 16.35 19.20
N LEU A 25 -8.72 16.74 20.38
CA LEU A 25 -7.29 16.93 20.63
C LEU A 25 -6.51 15.61 20.54
N LEU A 26 -7.05 14.53 21.11
CA LEU A 26 -6.48 13.19 21.01
C LEU A 26 -6.49 12.67 19.57
N ARG A 27 -7.55 12.94 18.80
CA ARG A 27 -7.60 12.59 17.37
C ARG A 27 -6.57 13.36 16.57
N ASN A 28 -6.36 14.64 16.87
CA ASN A 28 -5.33 15.48 16.24
C ASN A 28 -3.92 15.10 16.68
N LEU A 29 -3.71 14.68 17.93
CA LEU A 29 -2.44 14.14 18.43
C LEU A 29 -2.12 12.75 17.86
N LEU A 30 -3.14 11.91 17.66
CA LEU A 30 -3.03 10.65 16.93
C LEU A 30 -2.73 10.87 15.46
N LEU A 31 -3.39 11.82 14.79
CA LEU A 31 -3.09 12.23 13.40
C LEU A 31 -1.70 12.88 13.28
N ALA A 32 -1.27 13.67 14.26
CA ALA A 32 0.07 14.25 14.30
C ALA A 32 1.14 13.17 14.55
N SER A 33 0.87 12.19 15.41
CA SER A 33 1.73 11.00 15.60
C SER A 33 1.74 10.12 14.35
N PHE A 34 0.63 10.04 13.62
CA PHE A 34 0.51 9.38 12.32
C PHE A 34 1.36 10.08 11.26
N MET A 35 1.36 11.42 11.23
CA MET A 35 2.28 12.20 10.39
C MET A 35 3.73 12.01 10.82
N LEU A 36 4.05 12.04 12.11
CA LEU A 36 5.42 11.90 12.63
C LEU A 36 6.03 10.52 12.34
N LEU A 37 5.24 9.45 12.40
CA LEU A 37 5.67 8.09 12.02
C LEU A 37 5.86 7.94 10.51
N LEU A 38 4.98 8.56 9.70
CA LEU A 38 5.23 8.73 8.27
C LEU A 38 6.52 9.53 8.04
N PHE A 39 6.80 10.57 8.83
CA PHE A 39 8.00 11.40 8.69
C PHE A 39 9.29 10.63 8.97
N SER A 40 9.33 9.69 9.94
CA SER A 40 10.54 8.86 10.16
C SER A 40 10.85 7.93 8.98
N ASP A 41 9.83 7.48 8.24
CA ASP A 41 9.99 6.67 7.02
C ASP A 41 10.04 7.51 5.72
N ILE A 42 9.77 8.82 5.80
CA ILE A 42 9.89 9.78 4.69
C ILE A 42 11.29 10.42 4.68
N PHE A 43 11.92 10.62 5.83
CA PHE A 43 13.28 11.17 5.91
C PHE A 43 14.37 10.16 5.49
N CYS A 44 14.10 8.85 5.53
CA CYS A 44 14.97 7.84 4.96
C CYS A 44 14.61 7.65 3.47
N GLY A 45 15.25 8.43 2.61
CA GLY A 45 14.99 8.44 1.16
C GLY A 45 14.90 7.05 0.51
N CYS A 46 13.91 6.91 -0.37
CA CYS A 46 13.74 5.88 -1.41
C CYS A 46 13.70 4.39 -1.03
N VAL A 47 14.00 4.02 0.21
CA VAL A 47 13.88 2.63 0.66
C VAL A 47 12.54 2.48 1.36
N ILE A 48 11.59 1.76 0.74
CA ILE A 48 10.50 1.22 1.54
C ILE A 48 11.06 -0.04 2.23
N ARG A 49 11.41 0.11 3.51
CA ARG A 49 11.88 -1.00 4.34
C ARG A 49 10.67 -1.83 4.78
N TYR A 50 10.63 -3.09 4.39
CA TYR A 50 9.62 -4.03 4.86
C TYR A 50 10.34 -5.07 5.71
N LYS A 51 10.21 -4.96 7.02
CA LYS A 51 10.73 -5.98 7.93
C LYS A 51 9.79 -7.18 7.85
N LEU A 52 10.32 -8.39 7.67
CA LEU A 52 9.58 -9.62 7.96
C LEU A 52 9.26 -9.61 9.46
N VAL A 53 8.06 -9.17 9.83
CA VAL A 53 7.69 -8.94 11.23
C VAL A 53 7.43 -10.27 11.92
N LYS A 54 8.32 -10.65 12.84
CA LYS A 54 7.96 -11.50 13.99
C LYS A 54 7.01 -10.69 14.91
N PRO A 55 6.00 -11.33 15.52
CA PRO A 55 4.69 -10.74 15.83
C PRO A 55 4.60 -9.65 16.92
N GLU A 56 5.68 -8.98 17.34
CA GLU A 56 5.65 -8.08 18.51
C GLU A 56 6.06 -6.61 18.23
N ILE A 57 6.20 -6.20 16.96
CA ILE A 57 6.39 -4.78 16.61
C ILE A 57 5.28 -4.37 15.65
N ILE A 58 4.47 -3.38 16.05
CA ILE A 58 3.42 -2.78 15.20
C ILE A 58 4.13 -2.03 14.07
N SER A 59 4.37 -2.70 12.94
CA SER A 59 4.81 -2.05 11.70
C SER A 59 3.61 -1.89 10.78
N TRP A 60 3.41 -0.66 10.28
CA TRP A 60 2.39 -0.30 9.30
C TRP A 60 2.79 -0.75 7.88
N SER A 61 3.26 -1.99 7.77
CA SER A 61 3.72 -2.56 6.51
C SER A 61 2.71 -3.61 6.06
N PRO A 62 2.15 -3.51 4.84
CA PRO A 62 1.35 -4.60 4.30
C PRO A 62 2.17 -5.90 4.27
N ARG A 63 1.51 -7.05 4.37
CA ARG A 63 2.18 -8.31 4.05
C ARG A 63 2.54 -8.28 2.57
N ILE A 64 3.84 -8.33 2.26
CA ILE A 64 4.34 -8.34 0.89
C ILE A 64 4.50 -9.77 0.40
N ILE A 65 3.98 -10.00 -0.81
CA ILE A 65 4.21 -11.21 -1.57
C ILE A 65 4.91 -10.77 -2.86
N VAL A 66 6.14 -11.23 -3.08
CA VAL A 66 6.88 -10.95 -4.32
C VAL A 66 6.80 -12.14 -5.26
N PHE A 67 6.40 -11.89 -6.49
CA PHE A 67 6.51 -12.84 -7.59
C PHE A 67 7.61 -12.38 -8.55
N HIS A 68 8.55 -13.29 -8.83
CA HIS A 68 9.65 -13.07 -9.78
C HIS A 68 9.49 -13.98 -11.03
N ASN A 69 10.46 -14.02 -11.95
CA ASN A 69 10.45 -14.77 -13.22
C ASN A 69 9.49 -14.26 -14.32
N VAL A 70 9.26 -12.95 -14.40
CA VAL A 70 8.28 -12.35 -15.34
C VAL A 70 8.96 -11.62 -16.53
N LEU A 71 9.78 -12.33 -17.32
CA LEU A 71 10.76 -11.71 -18.21
C LEU A 71 10.21 -11.02 -19.48
N CYS A 72 9.10 -11.50 -20.05
CA CYS A 72 8.55 -10.99 -21.30
C CYS A 72 7.07 -10.59 -21.19
N ILE A 73 6.54 -9.89 -22.20
CA ILE A 73 5.13 -9.45 -22.23
C ILE A 73 4.17 -10.64 -22.02
N GLU A 74 4.47 -11.77 -22.63
CA GLU A 74 3.67 -13.00 -22.51
C GLU A 74 3.71 -13.56 -21.08
N LEU A 75 4.87 -13.54 -20.42
CA LEU A 75 4.98 -13.92 -19.00
C LEU A 75 4.28 -12.92 -18.08
N LYS A 76 4.28 -11.62 -18.39
CA LYS A 76 3.51 -10.61 -17.63
C LYS A 76 2.01 -10.88 -17.73
N TYR A 77 1.54 -11.26 -18.91
CA TYR A 77 0.15 -11.65 -19.14
C TYR A 77 -0.20 -12.96 -18.41
N LEU A 78 0.60 -14.01 -18.55
CA LEU A 78 0.38 -15.27 -17.82
C LEU A 78 0.41 -15.06 -16.30
N ARG A 79 1.32 -14.21 -15.81
CA ARG A 79 1.38 -13.92 -14.37
C ARG A 79 0.16 -13.15 -13.91
N SER A 80 -0.42 -12.29 -14.75
CA SER A 80 -1.68 -11.61 -14.43
C SER A 80 -2.83 -12.59 -14.19
N ASP A 81 -2.87 -13.75 -14.85
CA ASP A 81 -3.87 -14.80 -14.58
C ASP A 81 -3.71 -15.41 -13.19
N GLN A 82 -2.47 -15.62 -12.72
CA GLN A 82 -2.22 -16.11 -11.36
C GLN A 82 -2.46 -15.03 -10.30
N LEU A 83 -2.26 -13.76 -10.64
CA LEU A 83 -2.44 -12.64 -9.71
C LEU A 83 -3.91 -12.34 -9.45
N VAL A 84 -4.78 -12.51 -10.44
CA VAL A 84 -6.22 -12.36 -10.26
C VAL A 84 -6.83 -13.45 -9.37
N GLU A 85 -6.14 -14.57 -9.11
CA GLU A 85 -6.56 -15.54 -8.10
C GLU A 85 -6.55 -14.98 -6.67
N TYR A 86 -5.79 -13.90 -6.41
CA TYR A 86 -5.79 -13.18 -5.14
C TYR A 86 -6.94 -12.16 -5.05
N VAL A 87 -7.67 -11.94 -6.14
CA VAL A 87 -8.78 -11.01 -6.21
C VAL A 87 -10.10 -11.77 -6.05
N SER A 88 -10.97 -11.28 -5.17
CA SER A 88 -12.32 -11.81 -4.99
C SER A 88 -13.34 -10.69 -5.14
N SER A 89 -14.56 -11.05 -5.54
CA SER A 89 -15.66 -10.09 -5.64
C SER A 89 -15.88 -9.33 -4.33
N GLY A 90 -16.21 -8.04 -4.44
CA GLY A 90 -16.40 -7.15 -3.28
C GLY A 90 -15.13 -6.47 -2.76
N MET A 91 -13.94 -6.81 -3.28
CA MET A 91 -12.69 -6.22 -2.82
C MET A 91 -12.49 -4.76 -3.27
N VAL A 92 -11.83 -3.98 -2.42
CA VAL A 92 -11.22 -2.69 -2.76
C VAL A 92 -9.75 -2.91 -3.08
N LEU A 93 -9.34 -2.57 -4.30
CA LEU A 93 -8.03 -2.88 -4.85
C LEU A 93 -7.19 -1.63 -5.10
N GLY A 94 -5.94 -1.65 -4.63
CA GLY A 94 -4.91 -0.72 -5.06
C GLY A 94 -4.38 -1.11 -6.43
N LEU A 95 -4.58 -0.27 -7.44
CA LEU A 95 -4.16 -0.54 -8.81
C LEU A 95 -2.80 0.14 -9.09
N GLY A 96 -1.76 -0.67 -9.21
CA GLY A 96 -0.38 -0.26 -9.44
C GLY A 96 -0.12 0.46 -10.77
N THR A 97 1.13 0.83 -11.02
CA THR A 97 1.56 1.58 -12.19
C THR A 97 2.69 0.87 -12.95
N GLY A 98 2.63 0.94 -14.29
CA GLY A 98 3.65 0.41 -15.18
C GLY A 98 3.20 -0.82 -15.98
N SER A 99 4.12 -1.36 -16.78
CA SER A 99 3.78 -2.41 -17.77
C SER A 99 3.16 -3.66 -17.14
N THR A 100 3.65 -4.09 -15.98
CA THR A 100 3.15 -5.29 -15.29
C THR A 100 1.77 -5.05 -14.67
N ALA A 101 1.59 -3.92 -13.96
CA ALA A 101 0.30 -3.56 -13.37
C ALA A 101 -0.79 -3.36 -14.43
N ALA A 102 -0.43 -2.83 -15.61
CA ALA A 102 -1.36 -2.66 -16.72
C ALA A 102 -1.99 -3.98 -17.18
N PHE A 103 -1.26 -5.10 -17.20
CA PHE A 103 -1.83 -6.41 -17.55
C PHE A 103 -2.80 -6.91 -16.48
N VAL A 104 -2.50 -6.70 -15.21
CA VAL A 104 -3.39 -7.06 -14.09
C VAL A 104 -4.71 -6.28 -14.17
N VAL A 105 -4.62 -4.96 -14.38
CA VAL A 105 -5.82 -4.10 -14.56
C VAL A 105 -6.65 -4.56 -15.76
N TYR A 106 -5.99 -4.92 -16.87
CA TYR A 106 -6.66 -5.47 -18.04
C TYR A 106 -7.42 -6.77 -17.74
N LYS A 107 -6.80 -7.71 -17.03
CA LYS A 107 -7.44 -8.96 -16.62
C LYS A 107 -8.62 -8.74 -15.68
N ILE A 108 -8.49 -7.88 -14.68
CA ILE A 108 -9.60 -7.51 -13.79
C ILE A 108 -10.78 -6.98 -14.61
N GLY A 109 -10.52 -6.11 -15.58
CA GLY A 109 -11.54 -5.61 -16.52
C GLY A 109 -12.24 -6.74 -17.29
N GLN A 110 -11.48 -7.70 -17.83
CA GLN A 110 -12.05 -8.86 -18.53
C GLN A 110 -12.95 -9.71 -17.62
N LEU A 111 -12.52 -9.96 -16.38
CA LEU A 111 -13.26 -10.75 -15.41
C LEU A 111 -14.54 -10.07 -14.93
N LEU A 112 -14.53 -8.74 -14.82
CA LEU A 112 -15.74 -7.95 -14.56
C LEU A 112 -16.70 -8.00 -15.75
N ALA A 113 -16.18 -7.85 -16.97
CA ALA A 113 -16.99 -7.89 -18.19
C ALA A 113 -17.63 -9.28 -18.42
N SER A 114 -16.95 -10.36 -18.02
CA SER A 114 -17.49 -11.72 -18.10
C SER A 114 -18.41 -12.10 -16.93
N GLY A 115 -18.51 -11.26 -15.90
CA GLY A 115 -19.29 -11.51 -14.68
C GLY A 115 -18.64 -12.50 -13.70
N GLN A 116 -17.38 -12.91 -13.93
CA GLN A 116 -16.63 -13.78 -13.01
C GLN A 116 -16.19 -13.03 -11.74
N LEU A 117 -15.95 -11.73 -11.85
CA LEU A 117 -15.80 -10.82 -10.71
C LEU A 117 -16.96 -9.83 -10.67
N THR A 118 -17.35 -9.43 -9.47
CA THR A 118 -18.39 -8.43 -9.24
C THR A 118 -17.98 -7.51 -8.08
N ASN A 119 -18.55 -6.30 -8.04
CA ASN A 119 -18.37 -5.36 -6.93
C ASN A 119 -16.90 -5.02 -6.60
N ILE A 120 -16.04 -4.91 -7.61
CA ILE A 120 -14.65 -4.46 -7.43
C ILE A 120 -14.58 -2.94 -7.46
N ILE A 121 -13.86 -2.36 -6.51
CA ILE A 121 -13.52 -0.92 -6.48
C ILE A 121 -12.01 -0.77 -6.66
N GLY A 122 -11.58 0.02 -7.63
CA GLY A 122 -10.17 0.30 -7.91
C GLY A 122 -9.72 1.68 -7.39
N VAL A 123 -8.61 1.71 -6.65
CA VAL A 123 -7.92 2.94 -6.23
C VAL A 123 -6.60 3.03 -7.00
N PRO A 124 -6.50 3.89 -8.03
CA PRO A 124 -5.36 3.93 -8.92
C PRO A 124 -4.16 4.71 -8.33
N THR A 125 -2.96 4.19 -8.56
CA THR A 125 -1.69 4.81 -8.14
C THR A 125 -1.16 5.86 -9.13
N SER A 126 -1.72 5.95 -10.34
CA SER A 126 -1.35 7.00 -11.31
C SER A 126 -2.52 7.40 -12.20
N LYS A 127 -2.39 8.55 -12.87
CA LYS A 127 -3.37 9.01 -13.87
C LYS A 127 -3.50 8.00 -15.02
N ARG A 128 -2.37 7.42 -15.46
CA ARG A 128 -2.34 6.40 -16.50
C ARG A 128 -3.16 5.16 -16.10
N THR A 129 -2.97 4.67 -14.88
CA THR A 129 -3.75 3.52 -14.38
C THR A 129 -5.22 3.86 -14.23
N GLN A 130 -5.55 5.08 -13.76
CA GLN A 130 -6.92 5.56 -13.66
C GLN A 130 -7.63 5.55 -15.02
N GLU A 131 -7.01 6.13 -16.05
CA GLU A 131 -7.56 6.17 -17.41
C GLU A 131 -7.76 4.75 -17.97
N GLN A 132 -6.78 3.87 -17.79
CA GLN A 132 -6.89 2.47 -18.23
C GLN A 132 -8.04 1.73 -17.54
N ALA A 133 -8.13 1.84 -16.21
CA ALA A 133 -9.14 1.13 -15.43
C ALA A 133 -10.56 1.64 -15.73
N ALA A 134 -10.73 2.95 -15.92
CA ALA A 134 -11.99 3.54 -16.34
C ALA A 134 -12.44 3.02 -17.71
N ALA A 135 -11.52 2.94 -18.68
CA ALA A 135 -11.81 2.44 -20.02
C ALA A 135 -12.24 0.95 -20.02
N LEU A 136 -11.87 0.20 -18.98
CA LEU A 136 -12.22 -1.21 -18.80
C LEU A 136 -13.48 -1.42 -17.95
N GLY A 137 -14.17 -0.33 -17.55
CA GLY A 137 -15.40 -0.41 -16.76
C GLY A 137 -15.18 -0.77 -15.29
N ILE A 138 -13.95 -0.64 -14.77
CA ILE A 138 -13.67 -0.84 -13.34
C ILE A 138 -14.22 0.37 -12.58
N THR A 139 -15.01 0.13 -11.53
CA THR A 139 -15.49 1.22 -10.66
C THR A 139 -14.30 1.82 -9.92
N LEU A 140 -14.13 3.14 -9.98
CA LEU A 140 -12.98 3.82 -9.39
C LEU A 140 -13.33 4.58 -8.13
N SER A 141 -12.37 4.68 -7.23
CA SER A 141 -12.45 5.53 -6.05
C SER A 141 -11.08 6.07 -5.64
N ILE A 142 -11.03 6.79 -4.52
CA ILE A 142 -9.83 7.40 -3.96
C ILE A 142 -9.61 6.94 -2.51
N LEU A 143 -8.37 7.10 -2.02
CA LEU A 143 -8.03 6.78 -0.62
C LEU A 143 -8.84 7.56 0.41
N GLY A 144 -9.32 8.76 0.07
CA GLY A 144 -10.17 9.55 0.96
C GLY A 144 -11.49 8.85 1.29
N ASP A 145 -12.06 8.15 0.31
CA ASP A 145 -13.36 7.46 0.45
C ASP A 145 -13.18 5.99 0.87
N HIS A 146 -12.07 5.36 0.47
CA HIS A 146 -11.66 4.04 0.93
C HIS A 146 -10.26 4.08 1.58
N PRO A 147 -10.17 4.39 2.88
CA PRO A 147 -8.90 4.49 3.58
C PRO A 147 -8.26 3.13 3.89
N LYS A 148 -8.96 2.02 3.64
CA LYS A 148 -8.48 0.65 3.81
C LYS A 148 -8.78 -0.15 2.55
N LEU A 149 -7.77 -0.86 2.06
CA LEU A 149 -7.84 -1.66 0.84
C LEU A 149 -7.51 -3.11 1.17
N ASP A 150 -8.10 -4.04 0.42
CA ASP A 150 -7.87 -5.47 0.65
C ASP A 150 -6.52 -5.90 0.08
N LEU A 151 -6.19 -5.39 -1.11
CA LEU A 151 -5.03 -5.81 -1.88
C LEU A 151 -4.54 -4.68 -2.78
N ALA A 152 -3.24 -4.38 -2.74
CA ALA A 152 -2.56 -3.65 -3.79
C ALA A 152 -1.78 -4.62 -4.69
N ILE A 153 -1.79 -4.40 -6.00
CA ILE A 153 -0.94 -5.13 -6.95
C ILE A 153 -0.12 -4.11 -7.73
N ASP A 154 1.20 -4.20 -7.65
CA ASP A 154 2.10 -3.26 -8.33
C ASP A 154 3.43 -3.90 -8.75
N GLY A 155 4.24 -3.18 -9.53
CA GLY A 155 5.61 -3.56 -9.86
C GLY A 155 6.65 -2.91 -8.94
N ALA A 156 7.91 -3.30 -9.11
CA ALA A 156 9.05 -2.62 -8.51
C ALA A 156 10.20 -2.44 -9.51
N ASN A 157 11.10 -1.51 -9.20
CA ASN A 157 12.30 -1.25 -9.98
C ASN A 157 13.49 -2.08 -9.49
N GLU A 158 13.56 -2.35 -8.19
CA GLU A 158 14.51 -3.28 -7.58
C GLU A 158 13.86 -4.01 -6.41
N VAL A 159 14.32 -5.22 -6.14
CA VAL A 159 13.92 -6.06 -5.00
C VAL A 159 15.17 -6.68 -4.40
N ASP A 160 15.40 -6.45 -3.11
CA ASP A 160 16.51 -7.10 -2.37
C ASP A 160 16.07 -8.44 -1.73
N PRO A 161 16.99 -9.24 -1.17
CA PRO A 161 16.64 -10.53 -0.55
C PRO A 161 15.72 -10.43 0.67
N ASN A 162 15.59 -9.23 1.27
CA ASN A 162 14.69 -8.97 2.38
C ASN A 162 13.32 -8.46 1.91
N LEU A 163 13.06 -8.45 0.60
CA LEU A 163 11.86 -7.92 -0.04
C LEU A 163 11.67 -6.41 0.17
N ASN A 164 12.75 -5.67 0.43
CA ASN A 164 12.74 -4.22 0.32
C ASN A 164 12.73 -3.83 -1.16
N LEU A 165 12.10 -2.69 -1.46
CA LEU A 165 11.82 -2.30 -2.84
C LEU A 165 12.39 -0.91 -3.14
N VAL A 166 12.90 -0.75 -4.35
CA VAL A 166 12.98 0.57 -5.02
C VAL A 166 11.83 0.67 -6.00
N LYS A 167 11.10 1.78 -5.95
CA LYS A 167 9.95 2.09 -6.80
C LYS A 167 10.04 3.52 -7.36
N GLY A 168 9.04 3.93 -8.13
CA GLY A 168 8.88 5.34 -8.49
C GLY A 168 9.56 5.80 -9.77
N ARG A 169 10.26 4.95 -10.52
CA ARG A 169 10.85 5.38 -11.82
C ARG A 169 9.82 5.80 -12.85
N GLY A 170 8.57 5.39 -12.69
CA GLY A 170 7.43 5.83 -13.49
C GLY A 170 6.81 7.16 -13.06
N GLY A 171 7.36 7.84 -12.03
CA GLY A 171 6.87 9.14 -11.56
C GLY A 171 5.63 9.10 -10.66
N ALA A 172 5.27 7.93 -10.13
CA ALA A 172 4.08 7.74 -9.29
C ALA A 172 4.38 7.39 -7.82
N LEU A 173 5.65 7.49 -7.39
CA LEU A 173 6.15 6.98 -6.10
C LEU A 173 5.25 7.30 -4.91
N LEU A 174 4.88 8.57 -4.73
CA LEU A 174 4.09 9.00 -3.57
C LEU A 174 2.72 8.31 -3.54
N ARG A 175 2.02 8.24 -4.68
CA ARG A 175 0.71 7.62 -4.77
C ARG A 175 0.79 6.11 -4.60
N GLU A 176 1.80 5.48 -5.22
CA GLU A 176 2.11 4.05 -5.01
C GLU A 176 2.25 3.75 -3.51
N LYS A 177 3.14 4.47 -2.82
CA LYS A 177 3.40 4.28 -1.38
C LYS A 177 2.14 4.49 -0.53
N MET A 178 1.35 5.52 -0.80
CA MET A 178 0.12 5.79 -0.05
C MET A 178 -0.92 4.68 -0.20
N VAL A 179 -1.12 4.18 -1.42
CA VAL A 179 -2.10 3.12 -1.71
C VAL A 179 -1.63 1.78 -1.14
N GLU A 180 -0.35 1.44 -1.33
CA GLU A 180 0.24 0.21 -0.82
C GLU A 180 0.23 0.17 0.71
N ALA A 181 0.56 1.28 1.38
CA ALA A 181 0.53 1.38 2.83
C ALA A 181 -0.89 1.28 3.42
N ALA A 182 -1.92 1.69 2.66
CA ALA A 182 -3.32 1.56 3.06
C ALA A 182 -3.93 0.18 2.77
N SER A 183 -3.16 -0.73 2.15
CA SER A 183 -3.62 -2.07 1.78
C SER A 183 -3.29 -3.12 2.85
N ASN A 184 -4.18 -4.10 3.05
CA ASN A 184 -3.93 -5.22 3.96
C ASN A 184 -2.81 -6.14 3.42
N LYS A 185 -2.76 -6.32 2.11
CA LYS A 185 -1.74 -7.07 1.39
C LYS A 185 -1.22 -6.26 0.20
N CYS A 186 0.06 -6.43 -0.10
CA CYS A 186 0.67 -5.86 -1.29
C CYS A 186 1.37 -6.98 -2.06
N VAL A 187 0.97 -7.17 -3.30
CA VAL A 187 1.57 -8.13 -4.21
C VAL A 187 2.44 -7.38 -5.20
N VAL A 188 3.72 -7.71 -5.20
CA VAL A 188 4.72 -7.06 -6.04
C VAL A 188 5.18 -8.02 -7.11
N VAL A 189 5.15 -7.56 -8.36
CA VAL A 189 5.39 -8.40 -9.52
C VAL A 189 6.57 -7.86 -10.29
N VAL A 190 7.63 -8.65 -10.35
CA VAL A 190 8.88 -8.27 -11.00
C VAL A 190 9.40 -9.38 -11.89
N ASP A 191 10.25 -9.00 -12.83
CA ASP A 191 11.09 -9.94 -13.54
C ASP A 191 12.45 -10.10 -12.83
N ASP A 192 13.17 -11.17 -13.12
CA ASP A 192 14.42 -11.48 -12.42
C ASP A 192 15.50 -10.41 -12.61
N SER A 193 15.41 -9.55 -13.64
CA SER A 193 16.32 -8.40 -13.79
C SER A 193 16.15 -7.33 -12.72
N LYS A 194 15.08 -7.39 -11.91
CA LYS A 194 14.85 -6.47 -10.79
C LYS A 194 15.42 -6.99 -9.48
N LEU A 195 15.90 -8.23 -9.43
CA LEU A 195 16.50 -8.79 -8.23
C LEU A 195 17.92 -8.23 -8.06
N VAL A 196 18.20 -7.65 -6.89
CA VAL A 196 19.50 -7.06 -6.54
C VAL A 196 20.00 -7.62 -5.22
N ILE A 197 21.32 -7.64 -5.02
CA ILE A 197 21.92 -8.06 -3.74
C ILE A 197 21.59 -7.04 -2.63
N GLY A 198 21.55 -5.76 -2.99
CA GLY A 198 21.15 -4.66 -2.12
C GLY A 198 20.60 -3.50 -2.96
N LEU A 199 19.74 -2.68 -2.35
CA LEU A 199 19.09 -1.56 -3.03
C LEU A 199 20.12 -0.54 -3.55
N GLY A 200 19.86 0.01 -4.72
CA GLY A 200 20.81 0.78 -5.52
C GLY A 200 21.76 -0.09 -6.36
N GLY A 201 21.73 -1.41 -6.19
CA GLY A 201 22.63 -2.35 -6.85
C GLY A 201 22.44 -2.46 -8.37
N SER A 202 21.33 -1.97 -8.93
CA SER A 202 21.15 -1.94 -10.39
C SER A 202 22.00 -0.88 -11.09
N GLY A 203 22.59 0.06 -10.34
CA GLY A 203 23.32 1.21 -10.89
C GLY A 203 22.44 2.27 -11.57
N LEU A 204 21.12 2.09 -11.50
CA LEU A 204 20.14 3.00 -12.08
C LEU A 204 19.52 3.90 -10.99
N ALA A 205 18.73 4.89 -11.40
CA ALA A 205 18.22 5.93 -10.51
C ALA A 205 17.42 5.39 -9.31
N MET A 206 17.64 6.01 -8.15
CA MET A 206 16.90 5.82 -6.91
C MET A 206 15.98 7.05 -6.70
N PRO A 207 14.68 6.98 -7.05
CA PRO A 207 13.83 8.17 -7.15
C PRO A 207 13.55 8.85 -5.81
N VAL A 208 13.72 10.17 -5.75
CA VAL A 208 13.30 11.01 -4.62
C VAL A 208 12.32 12.06 -5.12
N GLN A 209 11.13 12.10 -4.53
CA GLN A 209 10.12 13.09 -4.89
C GLN A 209 10.26 14.32 -3.99
N VAL A 210 10.57 15.47 -4.60
CA VAL A 210 10.81 16.73 -3.92
C VAL A 210 9.72 17.76 -4.26
N VAL A 211 9.53 18.74 -3.38
CA VAL A 211 8.74 19.92 -3.71
C VAL A 211 9.49 20.80 -4.71
N GLN A 212 8.76 21.59 -5.50
CA GLN A 212 9.38 22.45 -6.52
C GLN A 212 10.18 23.62 -5.92
N PHE A 213 9.76 24.08 -4.74
CA PHE A 213 10.39 25.21 -4.07
C PHE A 213 11.78 24.83 -3.54
N CYS A 214 12.82 25.54 -3.99
CA CYS A 214 14.20 25.44 -3.51
C CYS A 214 14.78 23.99 -3.45
N TRP A 215 14.63 23.20 -4.51
CA TRP A 215 15.04 21.79 -4.51
C TRP A 215 16.55 21.53 -4.67
N LYS A 216 17.35 22.56 -5.00
CA LYS A 216 18.80 22.45 -5.29
C LYS A 216 19.64 22.43 -4.03
#